data_AF-A0A432I414-F1
#
_entry.id   AF-A0A432I414-F1
#
_cell.length_a   1.000
_cell.length_b   1.000
_cell.length_c   1.000
_cell.angle_alpha   90.00
_cell.angle_beta   90.00
_cell.angle_gamma   90.00
#
_symmetry.space_group_name_H-M   'P 1'
#
loop_
_entity.id
_entity.type
_entity.pdbx_description
1 polymer ?
#
loop_
_entity_poly.entity_id
_entity_poly.type
_entity_poly.pdbx_seq_one_letter_code
_entity_poly.pdbx_strand_id
1 'polypeptide(L)' 'MEVGLDDDIDAMIEKMNARQPHAVVAVDLNGEFSGYFSPNDYREALARLEAKPAIRKLAKRE' A
#
# COMPACT_ATOMS: atom_id res chain seq x y z
N MET A 1 -9.22 0.54 -6.94
CA MET A 1 -8.10 -0.12 -7.66
C MET A 1 -7.99 -1.52 -7.12
N GLU A 2 -7.94 -2.55 -7.95
CA GLU A 2 -7.70 -3.93 -7.50
C GLU A 2 -6.22 -4.28 -7.61
N VAL A 3 -5.70 -4.99 -6.61
CA VAL A 3 -4.33 -5.48 -6.54
C VAL A 3 -4.33 -6.95 -6.13
N GLY A 4 -3.46 -7.75 -6.74
CA GLY A 4 -3.26 -9.13 -6.31
C GLY A 4 -2.54 -9.19 -4.97
N LEU A 5 -2.80 -10.22 -4.16
CA LEU A 5 -2.01 -10.45 -2.94
C LEU A 5 -0.52 -10.74 -3.20
N ASP A 6 -0.20 -11.20 -4.41
CA ASP A 6 1.17 -11.51 -4.87
C ASP A 6 1.79 -10.34 -5.66
N ASP A 7 1.09 -9.21 -5.82
CA ASP A 7 1.66 -8.03 -6.48
C ASP A 7 2.81 -7.47 -5.64
N ASP A 8 3.88 -7.10 -6.35
CA ASP A 8 5.05 -6.48 -5.73
C ASP A 8 4.68 -5.13 -5.07
N ILE A 9 5.09 -4.96 -3.81
CA ILE A 9 4.73 -3.80 -3.01
C ILE A 9 5.34 -2.51 -3.58
N ASP A 10 6.57 -2.55 -4.11
CA ASP A 10 7.22 -1.37 -4.69
C ASP A 10 6.46 -0.91 -5.95
N ALA A 11 6.13 -1.85 -6.85
CA ALA A 11 5.33 -1.55 -8.03
C ALA A 11 3.91 -1.05 -7.67
N MET A 12 3.33 -1.57 -6.59
CA MET A 12 2.05 -1.12 -6.06
C MET A 12 2.14 0.31 -5.49
N ILE A 13 3.21 0.64 -4.77
CA ILE A 13 3.45 1.99 -4.23
C ILE A 13 3.60 3.01 -5.37
N GLU A 14 4.34 2.67 -6.43
CA GLU A 14 4.46 3.55 -7.60
C GLU A 14 3.10 3.82 -8.26
N LYS A 15 2.29 2.76 -8.45
CA LYS A 15 0.94 2.89 -9.01
C LYS A 15 0.01 3.68 -8.09
N MET A 16 0.09 3.47 -6.77
CA MET A 16 -0.68 4.24 -5.78
C MET A 16 -0.32 5.72 -5.81
N ASN A 17 0.97 6.05 -5.88
CA ASN A 17 1.43 7.43 -5.89
C ASN A 17 1.07 8.14 -7.22
N ALA A 18 1.17 7.42 -8.34
CA ALA A 18 0.83 7.98 -9.66
C ALA A 18 -0.67 8.19 -9.85
N ARG A 19 -1.52 7.27 -9.38
CA ARG A 19 -2.98 7.32 -9.61
C ARG A 19 -3.78 7.93 -8.46
N GLN A 20 -3.19 8.05 -7.27
CA GLN A 20 -3.86 8.48 -6.03
C GLN A 20 -5.26 7.89 -5.87
N PRO A 21 -5.41 6.54 -5.94
CA PRO A 21 -6.71 5.92 -5.86
C PRO A 21 -7.34 6.15 -4.49
N HIS A 22 -8.64 6.44 -4.47
CA HIS A 22 -9.37 6.67 -3.23
C HIS A 22 -9.54 5.39 -2.40
N ALA A 23 -9.41 4.21 -3.01
CA ALA A 23 -9.51 2.94 -2.32
C ALA A 23 -8.80 1.83 -3.10
N VAL A 24 -8.19 0.90 -2.37
CA VAL A 24 -7.54 -0.28 -2.93
C VAL A 24 -8.22 -1.54 -2.41
N VAL A 25 -8.51 -2.47 -3.31
CA VAL A 25 -9.16 -3.75 -3.03
C VAL A 25 -8.12 -4.82 -3.32
N ALA A 26 -7.81 -5.65 -2.33
CA ALA A 26 -6.92 -6.79 -2.50
C ALA A 26 -7.76 -8.01 -2.90
N VAL A 27 -7.35 -8.66 -3.99
CA VAL A 27 -7.97 -9.88 -4.50
C VAL A 27 -6.97 -11.02 -4.47
N ASP A 28 -7.45 -12.23 -4.22
CA ASP A 28 -6.65 -13.44 -4.25
C ASP A 28 -6.38 -13.94 -5.69
N LEU A 29 -5.70 -15.08 -5.81
CA LEU A 29 -5.36 -15.69 -7.11
C LEU A 29 -6.58 -16.19 -7.90
N ASN A 30 -7.73 -16.37 -7.24
CA ASN A 30 -9.00 -16.74 -7.87
C ASN A 30 -9.81 -15.49 -8.27
N GLY A 31 -9.30 -14.29 -7.96
CA GLY A 31 -10.02 -13.04 -8.14
C GLY A 31 -11.08 -12.78 -7.08
N GLU A 32 -11.07 -13.52 -5.97
CA GLU A 32 -11.98 -13.31 -4.85
C GLU A 32 -11.46 -12.20 -3.94
N PHE A 33 -12.40 -11.42 -3.39
CA PHE A 33 -12.09 -10.37 -2.44
C PHE A 33 -11.37 -10.93 -1.20
N SER A 34 -10.18 -10.41 -0.93
CA SER A 34 -9.36 -10.82 0.21
C SER A 34 -9.12 -9.68 1.20
N GLY A 35 -9.21 -8.42 0.77
CA GLY A 35 -9.03 -7.29 1.66
C GLY A 35 -9.43 -5.95 1.06
N TYR A 36 -9.63 -4.97 1.93
CA TYR A 36 -9.93 -3.60 1.54
C TYR A 36 -8.99 -2.64 2.27
N PHE A 37 -8.39 -1.75 1.51
CA PHE A 37 -7.53 -0.69 2.00
C PHE A 37 -8.19 0.65 1.74
N SER A 38 -8.79 1.19 2.80
CA SER A 38 -9.55 2.43 2.72
C SER A 38 -8.64 3.65 2.66
N PRO A 39 -9.15 4.82 2.24
CA PRO A 39 -8.38 6.06 2.32
C PRO A 39 -8.09 6.46 3.77
N ASN A 40 -8.85 5.94 4.75
CA ASN A 40 -8.54 6.14 6.16
C ASN A 40 -7.34 5.31 6.61
N ASP A 41 -7.27 4.04 6.17
CA ASP A 41 -6.13 3.15 6.42
C ASP A 41 -4.85 3.71 5.79
N TYR A 42 -4.96 4.29 4.60
CA TYR A 42 -3.83 4.96 3.94
C TYR A 42 -3.30 6.14 4.77
N ARG A 43 -4.19 7.02 5.25
CA ARG A 43 -3.81 8.14 6.12
C ARG A 43 -3.20 7.66 7.43
N GLU A 44 -3.74 6.61 8.02
CA GLU A 44 -3.23 6.06 9.27
C GLU A 44 -1.87 5.37 9.07
N ALA A 45 -1.67 4.65 7.96
CA ALA A 45 -0.40 4.05 7.59
C ALA A 45 0.69 5.10 7.36
N LEU A 46 0.36 6.20 6.65
CA LEU A 46 1.27 7.34 6.49
C LEU A 46 1.63 7.99 7.83
N ALA A 47 0.65 8.26 8.68
CA ALA A 47 0.89 8.80 10.02
C ALA A 47 1.79 7.88 10.87
N ARG A 48 1.62 6.55 10.75
CA ARG A 48 2.47 5.56 11.43
C ARG A 48 3.89 5.49 10.85
N LEU A 49 4.07 5.68 9.54
CA LEU A 49 5.37 5.78 8.88
C LEU A 49 6.13 7.03 9.34
N GLU A 50 5.44 8.17 9.47
CA GLU A 50 6.01 9.42 9.99
C GLU A 50 6.35 9.33 11.48
N ALA A 51 5.52 8.63 12.28
CA ALA A 51 5.70 8.49 13.72
C ALA A 51 6.83 7.51 14.14
N LYS A 52 7.39 6.71 13.21
CA LYS A 52 8.46 5.75 13.50
C LYS A 52 9.76 6.08 12.76
N PRO A 53 10.68 6.87 13.37
CA PRO A 53 11.97 7.23 12.75
C PRO A 53 12.91 6.04 12.45
N ALA A 54 12.59 4.83 12.94
CA ALA A 54 13.33 3.60 12.63
C ALA A 54 13.12 3.13 11.18
N ILE A 55 11.97 3.43 10.55
CA ILE A 55 11.66 3.00 9.17
C ILE A 55 12.43 3.84 8.14
N ARG A 56 12.75 5.10 8.48
CA ARG A 56 13.61 5.99 7.67
C ARG A 56 15.02 5.43 7.40
N LYS A 57 15.54 4.54 8.27
CA LYS A 57 16.85 3.92 8.07
C LYS A 57 16.82 2.76 7.06
N LEU A 58 15.66 2.18 6.77
CA LEU A 58 15.51 1.11 5.78
C LEU A 58 15.36 1.69 4.36
N ALA A 59 14.58 2.77 4.20
CA ALA A 59 14.35 3.43 2.91
C ALA A 59 15.54 4.29 2.39
N LYS A 60 16.69 4.25 3.06
CA LYS A 60 17.88 5.07 2.72
C LYS A 60 19.18 4.26 2.55
N ARG A 61 19.08 2.94 2.49
CA ARG A 61 20.12 2.02 2.01
C ARG A 61 19.45 1.28 0.84
N GLU A 62 19.85 1.41 -0.41
CA GLU A 62 21.15 1.74 -1.03
C GLU A 62 20.96 2.57 -2.30
#